data_AF-A0A925XYU9-F1
#
_entry.id   AF-A0A925XYU9-F1
#
_cell.length_a   1.000
_cell.length_b   1.000
_cell.length_c   1.000
_cell.angle_alpha   90.00
_cell.angle_beta   90.00
_cell.angle_gamma   90.00
#
_symmetry.space_group_name_H-M   'P 1'
#
loop_
_entity.id
_entity.type
_entity.pdbx_description
1 polymer ?
#
loop_
_entity_poly.entity_id
_entity_poly.type
_entity_poly.pdbx_seq_one_letter_code
_entity_poly.pdbx_strand_id
1 'polypeptide(L)'
;MSEYDDKHGPHPMRIQVMPGSEAEHHYYRAAARHSDESIERDALAPGVTVSLQDDLVFRGGKILPKMGFQNVYLGRSSDFAPGDVESIDDAITRLMRDKQLKNIIQQYFPGDTLSYDMAESVILDEARPNEMSEPDIQDKIIDLFSRGLILATDHDRTCFNLVLPPETILKLDNSSSIAGLGGYHGSVHFFRSGQRQTLYYSANVYSEIRAGRRNGIPFFNKPWKNVVCTLYHELIEFQTDPDVSDAIRQNDRRFIGFNSNRGQEIGDQPISANTLDKVFKEVLTDPGPRATPVQFMFSNRVHGAEGPDEKPPQELEINGPTVQGEIGAADERDRYTFRVTTAGTYVIETSGTTDTFLSLFGPGSETTRVAADDDSGPGNLSLLVKDLIVGQYSVQVRHFSPARTGPYGVSVRSNNNP
;
A
#
# COMPACT_ATOMS: atom_id res chain seq x y z
N MET A 1 -27.49 17.38 9.23
CA MET A 1 -26.43 18.34 9.58
C MET A 1 -26.68 18.79 11.01
N SER A 2 -25.86 18.32 11.95
CA SER A 2 -25.77 18.95 13.27
C SER A 2 -24.58 19.91 13.23
N GLU A 3 -24.64 20.99 14.01
CA GLU A 3 -23.55 21.98 14.22
C GLU A 3 -22.26 21.36 14.84
N TYR A 4 -22.12 20.03 14.87
CA TYR A 4 -21.03 19.30 15.53
C TYR A 4 -19.81 19.06 14.62
N ASP A 5 -20.03 19.00 13.29
CA ASP A 5 -18.97 18.74 12.29
C ASP A 5 -18.00 19.92 12.09
N ASP A 6 -18.44 21.17 12.33
CA ASP A 6 -17.64 22.36 12.03
C ASP A 6 -16.52 22.68 13.05
N LYS A 7 -16.43 21.96 14.18
CA LYS A 7 -15.48 22.28 15.27
C LYS A 7 -14.31 21.31 15.46
N HIS A 8 -14.29 20.13 14.83
CA HIS A 8 -13.43 19.02 15.29
C HIS A 8 -12.39 18.49 14.27
N GLY A 9 -12.34 19.04 13.05
CA GLY A 9 -11.51 18.48 11.99
C GLY A 9 -12.04 17.11 11.51
N PRO A 10 -11.44 16.51 10.47
CA PRO A 10 -11.99 15.31 9.86
C PRO A 10 -11.94 14.09 10.80
N HIS A 11 -13.02 13.31 10.77
CA HIS A 11 -13.16 12.06 11.51
C HIS A 11 -12.16 11.01 11.00
N PRO A 12 -11.43 10.31 11.90
CA PRO A 12 -10.59 9.18 11.51
C PRO A 12 -11.41 8.06 10.85
N MET A 13 -10.83 7.48 9.81
CA MET A 13 -11.35 6.31 9.09
C MET A 13 -10.66 5.04 9.60
N ARG A 14 -11.31 3.88 9.47
CA ARG A 14 -10.78 2.57 9.91
C ARG A 14 -11.26 1.40 9.06
N ILE A 15 -11.55 1.66 7.78
CA ILE A 15 -12.40 0.82 6.95
C ILE A 15 -11.87 0.70 5.53
N GLN A 16 -12.03 -0.46 4.91
CA GLN A 16 -11.94 -0.59 3.46
C GLN A 16 -13.33 -0.47 2.82
N VAL A 17 -13.56 0.49 1.92
CA VAL A 17 -14.84 0.66 1.21
C VAL A 17 -14.69 0.80 -0.30
N MET A 18 -15.65 0.26 -1.06
CA MET A 18 -15.67 0.31 -2.52
C MET A 18 -15.95 1.74 -3.05
N PRO A 19 -15.26 2.22 -4.10
CA PRO A 19 -15.55 3.52 -4.70
C PRO A 19 -16.96 3.61 -5.30
N GLY A 20 -17.62 4.76 -5.14
CA GLY A 20 -18.98 5.03 -5.58
C GLY A 20 -20.06 4.23 -4.86
N SER A 21 -19.72 3.58 -3.75
CA SER A 21 -20.64 2.72 -3.00
C SER A 21 -21.46 3.50 -1.97
N GLU A 22 -22.55 2.89 -1.50
CA GLU A 22 -23.32 3.48 -0.39
C GLU A 22 -22.47 3.55 0.89
N ALA A 23 -21.65 2.53 1.14
CA ALA A 23 -20.70 2.54 2.25
C ALA A 23 -19.73 3.73 2.17
N GLU A 24 -19.12 3.96 1.00
CA GLU A 24 -18.26 5.12 0.79
C GLU A 24 -19.02 6.43 1.06
N HIS A 25 -20.23 6.58 0.51
CA HIS A 25 -21.03 7.78 0.76
C HIS A 25 -21.34 8.02 2.24
N HIS A 26 -21.59 6.97 3.02
CA HIS A 26 -21.87 7.11 4.45
C HIS A 26 -20.66 7.59 5.24
N TYR A 27 -19.46 7.10 4.90
CA TYR A 27 -18.25 7.45 5.64
C TYR A 27 -17.53 8.70 5.11
N TYR A 28 -17.61 8.99 3.80
CA TYR A 28 -16.90 10.10 3.17
C TYR A 28 -17.74 11.37 2.93
N ARG A 29 -19.08 11.37 3.15
CA ARG A 29 -19.92 12.59 3.06
C ARG A 29 -19.61 13.66 4.10
N ALA A 30 -18.76 13.39 5.10
CA ALA A 30 -18.24 14.39 6.03
C ALA A 30 -16.90 15.03 5.57
N ALA A 31 -16.17 14.42 4.62
CA ALA A 31 -14.81 14.82 4.25
C ALA A 31 -14.70 15.51 2.87
N ALA A 32 -15.73 15.40 2.01
CA ALA A 32 -15.64 15.77 0.60
C ALA A 32 -16.12 17.21 0.31
N ARG A 33 -15.29 18.20 0.65
CA ARG A 33 -15.17 19.42 -0.17
C ARG A 33 -13.71 19.83 -0.13
N HIS A 34 -12.94 19.49 -1.17
CA HIS A 34 -11.91 20.35 -1.77
C HIS A 34 -11.36 19.65 -3.00
N SER A 35 -11.89 20.05 -4.16
CA SER A 35 -11.11 20.10 -5.40
C SER A 35 -9.99 21.12 -5.20
N ASP A 36 -8.76 20.81 -5.61
CA ASP A 36 -8.10 21.66 -6.61
C ASP A 36 -6.75 21.13 -7.09
N GLU A 37 -6.60 21.35 -8.39
CA GLU A 37 -5.42 21.68 -9.19
C GLU A 37 -4.13 20.84 -9.10
N SER A 38 -3.76 20.39 -10.30
CA SER A 38 -2.59 19.64 -10.72
C SER A 38 -1.27 20.22 -10.21
N ILE A 39 -0.55 19.40 -9.44
CA ILE A 39 0.91 19.46 -9.33
C ILE A 39 1.44 18.09 -9.79
N GLU A 40 2.05 18.04 -10.98
CA GLU A 40 2.85 16.89 -11.40
C GLU A 40 4.16 16.85 -10.59
N ARG A 41 4.46 15.70 -9.98
CA ARG A 41 5.82 15.24 -9.63
C ARG A 41 5.83 13.75 -9.23
N ASP A 42 6.98 13.14 -9.52
CA ASP A 42 7.17 11.73 -9.88
C ASP A 42 7.18 10.73 -8.71
N ALA A 43 6.30 9.73 -8.74
CA ALA A 43 6.60 8.35 -9.19
C ALA A 43 5.28 7.54 -9.14
N LEU A 44 4.82 6.94 -10.24
CA LEU A 44 3.48 6.34 -10.28
C LEU A 44 3.48 4.97 -10.95
N ALA A 45 2.57 4.11 -10.50
CA ALA A 45 1.88 3.18 -11.39
C ALA A 45 1.03 4.02 -12.38
N PRO A 46 1.09 3.79 -13.70
CA PRO A 46 0.43 4.66 -14.69
C PRO A 46 -1.04 4.97 -14.36
N GLY A 47 -1.35 6.27 -14.20
CA GLY A 47 -2.72 6.78 -14.06
C GLY A 47 -3.26 6.98 -12.64
N VAL A 48 -2.47 6.84 -11.57
CA VAL A 48 -2.90 7.08 -10.18
C VAL A 48 -2.94 8.58 -9.82
N THR A 49 -3.91 9.01 -9.00
CA THR A 49 -4.08 10.41 -8.54
C THR A 49 -3.08 10.80 -7.44
N VAL A 50 -2.37 11.92 -7.64
CA VAL A 50 -1.40 12.52 -6.69
C VAL A 50 -2.11 13.53 -5.78
N SER A 51 -1.81 13.56 -4.48
CA SER A 51 -2.36 14.51 -3.51
C SER A 51 -1.44 14.77 -2.30
N LEU A 52 -0.77 15.93 -2.29
CA LEU A 52 0.06 16.39 -1.16
C LEU A 52 -0.74 16.63 0.13
N GLN A 53 -2.03 16.95 0.01
CA GLN A 53 -2.90 17.15 1.19
C GLN A 53 -3.22 15.83 1.89
N ASP A 54 -3.06 14.71 1.17
CA ASP A 54 -3.33 13.38 1.68
C ASP A 54 -2.07 12.69 2.25
N ASP A 55 -0.92 13.37 2.24
CA ASP A 55 0.28 12.89 2.93
C ASP A 55 -0.02 12.53 4.39
N LEU A 56 0.38 11.32 4.77
CA LEU A 56 0.14 10.83 6.11
C LEU A 56 1.05 11.55 7.10
N VAL A 57 0.47 11.98 8.21
CA VAL A 57 1.16 12.69 9.28
C VAL A 57 1.13 11.84 10.54
N PHE A 58 2.29 11.62 11.14
CA PHE A 58 2.35 10.97 12.45
C PHE A 58 1.74 11.87 13.53
N ARG A 59 0.77 11.37 14.29
CA ARG A 59 0.06 12.15 15.33
C ARG A 59 0.39 11.75 16.76
N GLY A 60 1.40 10.90 16.94
CA GLY A 60 1.91 10.52 18.26
C GLY A 60 1.26 9.29 18.87
N GLY A 61 0.32 8.65 18.17
CA GLY A 61 -0.29 7.39 18.56
C GLY A 61 0.63 6.19 18.37
N LYS A 62 0.12 5.03 18.74
CA LYS A 62 0.86 3.78 18.65
C LYS A 62 1.13 3.43 17.19
N ILE A 63 2.29 2.82 16.92
CA ILE A 63 2.67 2.25 15.61
C ILE A 63 3.44 0.96 15.87
N LEU A 64 3.44 0.02 14.91
CA LEU A 64 3.96 -1.32 15.09
C LEU A 64 5.09 -1.65 14.09
N PRO A 65 6.34 -1.19 14.30
CA PRO A 65 7.47 -1.61 13.46
C PRO A 65 7.70 -3.13 13.53
N LYS A 66 7.31 -3.75 14.64
CA LYS A 66 7.24 -5.21 14.80
C LYS A 66 5.80 -5.58 15.02
N MET A 67 5.23 -6.36 14.12
CA MET A 67 3.81 -6.71 14.13
C MET A 67 3.64 -8.22 14.03
N GLY A 68 2.66 -8.76 14.74
CA GLY A 68 2.19 -10.13 14.55
C GLY A 68 0.87 -10.14 13.78
N PHE A 69 0.57 -11.25 13.11
CA PHE A 69 -0.81 -11.50 12.69
C PHE A 69 -1.16 -13.00 12.70
N GLN A 70 -2.46 -13.26 12.83
CA GLN A 70 -3.03 -14.60 12.74
C GLN A 70 -4.36 -14.54 11.99
N ASN A 71 -4.53 -15.35 10.95
CA ASN A 71 -5.81 -15.51 10.29
C ASN A 71 -6.71 -16.49 11.06
N VAL A 72 -7.96 -16.11 11.30
CA VAL A 72 -9.00 -16.95 11.89
C VAL A 72 -10.19 -17.00 10.94
N TYR A 73 -10.36 -18.14 10.28
CA TYR A 73 -11.45 -18.39 9.34
C TYR A 73 -12.71 -18.80 10.11
N LEU A 74 -13.75 -17.97 10.03
CA LEU A 74 -15.02 -18.21 10.70
C LEU A 74 -15.87 -19.17 9.84
N GLY A 75 -16.49 -20.17 10.47
CA GLY A 75 -17.18 -21.24 9.76
C GLY A 75 -16.28 -22.45 9.48
N ARG A 76 -16.84 -23.49 8.85
CA ARG A 76 -16.16 -24.76 8.61
C ARG A 76 -15.24 -24.67 7.39
N SER A 77 -14.28 -25.58 7.29
CA SER A 77 -13.46 -25.74 6.08
C SER A 77 -14.29 -25.94 4.81
N SER A 78 -15.45 -26.61 4.91
CA SER A 78 -16.37 -26.81 3.78
C SER A 78 -17.12 -25.55 3.34
N ASP A 79 -17.12 -24.48 4.14
CA ASP A 79 -17.77 -23.22 3.79
C ASP A 79 -16.93 -22.42 2.78
N PHE A 80 -15.61 -22.65 2.74
CA PHE A 80 -14.68 -22.01 1.80
C PHE A 80 -14.48 -22.87 0.55
N ALA A 81 -14.21 -22.24 -0.59
CA ALA A 81 -13.89 -22.99 -1.80
C ALA A 81 -12.55 -23.74 -1.65
N PRO A 82 -12.40 -24.93 -2.26
CA PRO A 82 -11.17 -25.72 -2.15
C PRO A 82 -9.94 -24.92 -2.58
N GLY A 83 -8.92 -24.83 -1.70
CA GLY A 83 -7.68 -24.12 -1.96
C GLY A 83 -7.68 -22.62 -1.61
N ASP A 84 -8.83 -22.05 -1.23
CA ASP A 84 -8.92 -20.61 -0.96
C ASP A 84 -8.16 -20.23 0.31
N VAL A 85 -8.32 -21.00 1.40
CA VAL A 85 -7.62 -20.74 2.67
C VAL A 85 -6.11 -20.76 2.46
N GLU A 86 -5.60 -21.81 1.78
CA GLU A 86 -4.17 -21.94 1.49
C GLU A 86 -3.67 -20.82 0.57
N SER A 87 -4.50 -20.37 -0.38
CA SER A 87 -4.16 -19.26 -1.27
C SER A 87 -4.13 -17.93 -0.53
N ILE A 88 -5.06 -17.69 0.40
CA ILE A 88 -5.11 -16.48 1.22
C ILE A 88 -3.89 -16.42 2.13
N ASP A 89 -3.60 -17.50 2.86
CA ASP A 89 -2.48 -17.55 3.82
C ASP A 89 -1.12 -17.40 3.12
N ASP A 90 -0.90 -18.08 1.99
CA ASP A 90 0.34 -17.93 1.22
C ASP A 90 0.47 -16.50 0.65
N ALA A 91 -0.60 -15.96 0.06
CA ALA A 91 -0.56 -14.64 -0.55
C ALA A 91 -0.30 -13.53 0.47
N ILE A 92 -1.03 -13.50 1.59
CA ILE A 92 -0.82 -12.46 2.61
C ILE A 92 0.56 -12.58 3.25
N THR A 93 1.05 -13.80 3.49
CA THR A 93 2.42 -14.06 3.97
C THR A 93 3.47 -13.51 3.00
N ARG A 94 3.26 -13.68 1.68
CA ARG A 94 4.14 -13.14 0.65
C ARG A 94 4.11 -11.61 0.63
N LEU A 95 2.94 -10.99 0.62
CA LEU A 95 2.82 -9.52 0.62
C LEU A 95 3.53 -8.90 1.82
N MET A 96 3.30 -9.43 3.02
CA MET A 96 3.93 -8.94 4.25
C MET A 96 5.44 -9.17 4.27
N ARG A 97 5.98 -10.12 3.50
CA ARG A 97 7.42 -10.38 3.41
C ARG A 97 8.10 -9.71 2.21
N ASP A 98 7.34 -9.29 1.22
CA ASP A 98 7.87 -8.78 -0.04
C ASP A 98 8.72 -7.54 0.20
N LYS A 99 9.96 -7.55 -0.31
CA LYS A 99 10.93 -6.49 -0.02
C LYS A 99 10.47 -5.13 -0.55
N GLN A 100 9.86 -5.09 -1.72
CA GLN A 100 9.48 -3.84 -2.36
C GLN A 100 8.25 -3.24 -1.68
N LEU A 101 7.23 -4.07 -1.43
CA LEU A 101 6.05 -3.64 -0.68
C LEU A 101 6.40 -3.19 0.74
N LYS A 102 7.27 -3.94 1.43
CA LYS A 102 7.79 -3.51 2.74
C LYS A 102 8.54 -2.18 2.70
N ASN A 103 9.28 -1.92 1.62
CA ASN A 103 10.02 -0.67 1.47
C ASN A 103 9.10 0.55 1.35
N ILE A 104 7.93 0.37 0.73
CA ILE A 104 6.87 1.38 0.73
C ILE A 104 6.46 1.66 2.18
N ILE A 105 6.13 0.65 2.97
CA ILE A 105 5.66 0.86 4.35
C ILE A 105 6.78 1.40 5.27
N GLN A 106 8.03 1.02 5.03
CA GLN A 106 9.20 1.41 5.84
C GLN A 106 9.37 2.93 5.99
N GLN A 107 8.87 3.74 5.04
CA GLN A 107 8.92 5.20 5.12
C GLN A 107 8.21 5.78 6.35
N TYR A 108 7.24 5.06 6.90
CA TYR A 108 6.47 5.48 8.09
C TYR A 108 7.14 5.06 9.42
N PHE A 109 8.28 4.36 9.37
CA PHE A 109 8.98 3.83 10.54
C PHE A 109 10.47 4.19 10.52
N PRO A 110 10.83 5.49 10.52
CA PRO A 110 12.22 5.91 10.43
C PRO A 110 13.01 5.45 11.65
N GLY A 111 14.10 4.72 11.42
CA GLY A 111 15.00 4.22 12.47
C GLY A 111 14.67 2.81 12.97
N ASP A 112 13.53 2.23 12.57
CA ASP A 112 13.15 0.86 12.89
C ASP A 112 13.24 -0.04 11.65
N THR A 113 13.39 -1.36 11.88
CA THR A 113 13.31 -2.36 10.81
C THR A 113 12.01 -3.12 10.92
N LEU A 114 11.23 -3.15 9.83
CA LEU A 114 9.95 -3.85 9.81
C LEU A 114 10.11 -5.38 9.92
N SER A 115 9.43 -5.98 10.89
CA SER A 115 9.37 -7.44 11.07
C SER A 115 7.97 -7.95 11.35
N TYR A 116 7.65 -9.12 10.80
CA TYR A 116 6.31 -9.72 10.88
C TYR A 116 6.37 -11.13 11.44
N ASP A 117 5.66 -11.34 12.55
CA ASP A 117 5.47 -12.65 13.17
C ASP A 117 4.13 -13.26 12.73
N MET A 118 4.21 -14.31 11.93
CA MET A 118 3.03 -15.00 11.41
C MET A 118 2.72 -16.22 12.26
N ALA A 119 1.58 -16.20 12.93
CA ALA A 119 1.05 -17.38 13.60
C ALA A 119 0.29 -18.25 12.60
N GLU A 120 0.24 -19.56 12.88
CA GLU A 120 -0.55 -20.50 12.10
C GLU A 120 -2.03 -20.09 12.09
N SER A 121 -2.66 -20.12 10.92
CA SER A 121 -4.07 -19.82 10.77
C SER A 121 -4.94 -20.85 11.49
N VAL A 122 -6.11 -20.43 11.97
CA VAL A 122 -7.11 -21.34 12.53
C VAL A 122 -8.36 -21.32 11.67
N ILE A 123 -8.88 -22.50 11.33
CA ILE A 123 -10.23 -22.65 10.76
C ILE A 123 -11.14 -23.18 11.86
N LEU A 124 -12.24 -22.48 12.13
CA LEU A 124 -13.19 -22.93 13.13
C LEU A 124 -13.99 -24.15 12.63
N ASP A 125 -14.58 -24.91 13.53
CA ASP A 125 -15.59 -25.92 13.17
C ASP A 125 -16.94 -25.49 13.76
N GLU A 126 -17.45 -24.39 13.22
CA GLU A 126 -18.65 -23.72 13.71
C GLU A 126 -19.62 -23.46 12.56
N ALA A 127 -20.90 -23.23 12.88
CA ALA A 127 -21.87 -22.87 11.87
C ALA A 127 -21.51 -21.52 11.23
N ARG A 128 -21.64 -21.44 9.90
CA ARG A 128 -21.49 -20.20 9.14
C ARG A 128 -22.42 -19.10 9.68
N PRO A 129 -21.90 -17.94 10.13
CA PRO A 129 -22.75 -16.82 10.52
C PRO A 129 -23.44 -16.22 9.27
N ASN A 130 -24.69 -15.77 9.42
CA ASN A 130 -25.38 -15.05 8.34
C ASN A 130 -24.94 -13.58 8.27
N GLU A 131 -24.72 -12.98 9.43
CA GLU A 131 -24.25 -11.61 9.60
C GLU A 131 -23.39 -11.49 10.84
N MET A 132 -22.50 -10.49 10.86
CA MET A 132 -21.65 -10.14 11.98
C MET A 132 -21.58 -8.62 12.09
N SER A 133 -22.01 -8.07 13.21
CA SER A 133 -21.80 -6.67 13.59
C SER A 133 -20.46 -6.48 14.30
N GLU A 134 -20.02 -5.24 14.50
CA GLU A 134 -18.81 -4.96 15.28
C GLU A 134 -18.87 -5.56 16.70
N PRO A 135 -19.96 -5.43 17.47
CA PRO A 135 -20.10 -6.15 18.73
C PRO A 135 -19.93 -7.68 18.60
N ASP A 136 -20.49 -8.30 17.55
CA ASP A 136 -20.33 -9.76 17.32
C ASP A 136 -18.87 -10.14 17.04
N ILE A 137 -18.14 -9.29 16.31
CA ILE A 137 -16.70 -9.46 16.03
C ILE A 137 -15.89 -9.34 17.34
N GLN A 138 -16.18 -8.32 18.14
CA GLN A 138 -15.52 -8.08 19.44
C GLN A 138 -15.77 -9.24 20.42
N ASP A 139 -17.02 -9.71 20.52
CA ASP A 139 -17.37 -10.85 21.35
C ASP A 139 -16.70 -12.14 20.84
N LYS A 140 -16.65 -12.35 19.51
CA LYS A 140 -15.98 -13.50 18.90
C LYS A 140 -14.49 -13.53 19.24
N ILE A 141 -13.76 -12.41 19.14
CA ILE A 141 -12.32 -12.42 19.43
C ILE A 141 -12.04 -12.64 20.93
N ILE A 142 -12.90 -12.16 21.82
CA ILE A 142 -12.83 -12.45 23.27
C ILE A 142 -13.09 -13.94 23.54
N ASP A 143 -14.06 -14.56 22.86
CA ASP A 143 -14.33 -16.01 22.96
C ASP A 143 -13.12 -16.84 22.50
N LEU A 144 -12.54 -16.50 21.35
CA LEU A 144 -11.36 -17.17 20.81
C LEU A 144 -10.17 -17.09 21.77
N PHE A 145 -9.93 -15.92 22.37
CA PHE A 145 -8.94 -15.74 23.43
C PHE A 145 -9.23 -16.60 24.67
N SER A 146 -10.51 -16.68 25.07
CA SER A 146 -10.93 -17.43 26.25
C SER A 146 -10.78 -18.95 26.05
N ARG A 147 -10.98 -19.43 24.81
CA ARG A 147 -10.83 -20.83 24.40
C ARG A 147 -9.39 -21.23 24.06
N GLY A 148 -8.45 -20.28 24.03
CA GLY A 148 -7.05 -20.54 23.67
C GLY A 148 -6.86 -20.85 22.19
N LEU A 149 -7.73 -20.33 21.32
CA LEU A 149 -7.64 -20.48 19.86
C LEU A 149 -6.84 -19.37 19.18
N ILE A 150 -6.53 -18.31 19.93
CA ILE A 150 -5.51 -17.33 19.57
C ILE A 150 -4.14 -17.90 19.96
N LEU A 151 -3.27 -18.14 18.97
CA LEU A 151 -2.01 -18.88 19.16
C LEU A 151 -0.81 -17.94 19.37
N ALA A 152 -0.89 -16.70 18.91
CA ALA A 152 0.16 -15.71 19.12
C ALA A 152 0.21 -15.30 20.59
N THR A 153 1.42 -15.16 21.16
CA THR A 153 1.59 -14.87 22.59
C THR A 153 1.72 -13.38 22.91
N ASP A 154 2.04 -12.56 21.91
CA ASP A 154 2.21 -11.11 22.09
C ASP A 154 1.01 -10.35 21.51
N HIS A 155 -0.09 -10.33 22.26
CA HIS A 155 -1.36 -9.75 21.82
C HIS A 155 -1.30 -8.23 21.60
N ASP A 156 -0.34 -7.52 22.22
CA ASP A 156 -0.28 -6.06 22.15
C ASP A 156 0.20 -5.55 20.78
N ARG A 157 0.77 -6.42 19.95
CA ARG A 157 1.22 -6.08 18.59
C ARG A 157 0.69 -7.05 17.54
N THR A 158 -0.28 -7.90 17.88
CA THR A 158 -0.81 -8.92 16.97
C THR A 158 -2.22 -8.57 16.54
N CYS A 159 -2.46 -8.52 15.23
CA CYS A 159 -3.81 -8.46 14.68
C CYS A 159 -4.36 -9.87 14.46
N PHE A 160 -5.55 -10.13 15.00
CA PHE A 160 -6.30 -11.33 14.71
C PHE A 160 -7.28 -11.04 13.58
N ASN A 161 -7.00 -11.59 12.40
CA ASN A 161 -7.80 -11.34 11.21
C ASN A 161 -8.97 -12.32 11.16
N LEU A 162 -10.17 -11.87 11.51
CA LEU A 162 -11.39 -12.65 11.36
C LEU A 162 -11.79 -12.62 9.87
N VAL A 163 -11.58 -13.75 9.19
CA VAL A 163 -11.99 -13.94 7.79
C VAL A 163 -13.38 -14.57 7.79
N LEU A 164 -14.36 -13.80 7.33
CA LEU A 164 -15.74 -14.25 7.23
C LEU A 164 -15.89 -15.26 6.08
N PRO A 165 -16.78 -16.26 6.21
CA PRO A 165 -17.04 -17.21 5.15
C PRO A 165 -17.92 -16.60 4.05
N PRO A 166 -18.03 -17.25 2.87
CA PRO A 166 -18.89 -16.83 1.77
C PRO A 166 -20.33 -16.48 2.21
N GLU A 167 -20.91 -15.46 1.59
CA GLU A 167 -22.24 -14.88 1.89
C GLU A 167 -22.50 -14.28 3.28
N THR A 168 -21.56 -14.29 4.22
CA THR A 168 -21.75 -13.59 5.50
C THR A 168 -21.73 -12.07 5.30
N ILE A 169 -22.73 -11.38 5.88
CA ILE A 169 -22.82 -9.91 5.82
C ILE A 169 -22.05 -9.30 6.99
N LEU A 170 -21.02 -8.51 6.71
CA LEU A 170 -20.35 -7.70 7.73
C LEU A 170 -21.10 -6.37 7.89
N LYS A 171 -21.28 -5.92 9.13
CA LYS A 171 -21.90 -4.63 9.46
C LYS A 171 -20.94 -3.78 10.29
N LEU A 172 -20.97 -2.48 10.03
CA LEU A 172 -20.31 -1.45 10.82
C LEU A 172 -21.18 -0.21 10.81
N ASP A 173 -21.51 0.31 11.99
CA ASP A 173 -22.44 1.43 12.18
C ASP A 173 -23.74 1.25 11.36
N ASN A 174 -24.03 2.18 10.45
CA ASN A 174 -25.19 2.18 9.57
C ASN A 174 -24.89 1.61 8.17
N SER A 175 -23.74 0.97 7.98
CA SER A 175 -23.28 0.40 6.70
C SER A 175 -23.11 -1.11 6.77
N SER A 176 -22.82 -1.72 5.62
CA SER A 176 -22.60 -3.16 5.52
C SER A 176 -21.82 -3.55 4.27
N SER A 177 -21.40 -4.81 4.23
CA SER A 177 -20.67 -5.36 3.10
C SER A 177 -21.48 -5.45 1.80
N ILE A 178 -22.80 -5.60 1.89
CA ILE A 178 -23.67 -5.49 0.70
C ILE A 178 -23.71 -4.06 0.15
N ALA A 179 -23.46 -3.05 1.00
CA ALA A 179 -23.32 -1.65 0.63
C ALA A 179 -21.91 -1.27 0.16
N GLY A 180 -20.94 -2.19 0.17
CA GLY A 180 -19.58 -2.00 -0.35
C GLY A 180 -18.47 -1.95 0.70
N LEU A 181 -18.75 -2.28 1.97
CA LEU A 181 -17.73 -2.47 3.02
C LEU A 181 -16.92 -3.75 2.77
N GLY A 182 -15.61 -3.64 2.57
CA GLY A 182 -14.68 -4.76 2.43
C GLY A 182 -14.21 -5.30 3.78
N GLY A 183 -13.85 -4.40 4.70
CA GLY A 183 -13.36 -4.74 6.03
C GLY A 183 -13.20 -3.53 6.93
N TYR A 184 -12.77 -3.80 8.17
CA TYR A 184 -12.32 -2.78 9.12
C TYR A 184 -11.40 -3.41 10.18
N HIS A 185 -10.57 -2.60 10.81
CA HIS A 185 -9.74 -3.01 11.94
C HIS A 185 -10.10 -2.24 13.22
N GLY A 186 -9.66 -2.76 14.36
CA GLY A 186 -9.90 -2.11 15.63
C GLY A 186 -9.35 -2.85 16.84
N SER A 187 -9.72 -2.32 18.00
CA SER A 187 -9.32 -2.83 19.30
C SER A 187 -10.56 -3.17 20.15
N VAL A 188 -10.43 -4.15 21.02
CA VAL A 188 -11.39 -4.40 22.10
C VAL A 188 -10.67 -4.45 23.44
N HIS A 189 -11.29 -3.84 24.45
CA HIS A 189 -10.78 -3.86 25.82
C HIS A 189 -11.75 -4.57 26.75
N PHE A 190 -11.23 -5.49 27.54
CA PHE A 190 -12.02 -6.24 28.53
C PHE A 190 -11.17 -6.57 29.75
N PHE A 191 -11.80 -7.02 30.83
CA PHE A 191 -11.09 -7.42 32.05
C PHE A 191 -11.04 -8.94 32.17
N ARG A 192 -9.84 -9.48 32.45
CA ARG A 192 -9.64 -10.89 32.81
C ARG A 192 -8.75 -10.95 34.05
N SER A 193 -9.19 -11.67 35.08
CA SER A 193 -8.46 -11.80 36.35
C SER A 193 -8.05 -10.45 36.98
N GLY A 194 -8.91 -9.43 36.85
CA GLY A 194 -8.65 -8.07 37.37
C GLY A 194 -7.69 -7.22 36.54
N GLN A 195 -7.16 -7.72 35.43
CA GLN A 195 -6.29 -6.97 34.52
C GLN A 195 -7.04 -6.59 33.24
N ARG A 196 -6.87 -5.34 32.79
CA ARG A 196 -7.34 -4.91 31.47
C ARG A 196 -6.51 -5.62 30.40
N GLN A 197 -7.20 -6.26 29.47
CA GLN A 197 -6.65 -6.86 28.27
C GLN A 197 -7.04 -5.99 27.08
N THR A 198 -6.18 -5.93 26.06
CA THR A 198 -6.48 -5.36 24.75
C THR A 198 -6.20 -6.44 23.72
N LEU A 199 -7.15 -6.65 22.80
CA LEU A 199 -6.95 -7.47 21.62
C LEU A 199 -7.21 -6.60 20.40
N TYR A 200 -6.38 -6.77 19.37
CA TYR A 200 -6.52 -6.11 18.09
C TYR A 200 -7.05 -7.09 17.05
N TYR A 201 -7.97 -6.63 16.22
CA TYR A 201 -8.62 -7.48 15.23
C TYR A 201 -8.82 -6.74 13.92
N SER A 202 -8.98 -7.51 12.85
CA SER A 202 -9.62 -7.05 11.62
C SER A 202 -10.79 -7.96 11.27
N ALA A 203 -11.84 -7.39 10.69
CA ALA A 203 -12.99 -8.12 10.18
C ALA A 203 -12.99 -8.03 8.65
N ASN A 204 -12.88 -9.17 7.96
CA ASN A 204 -12.60 -9.22 6.53
C ASN A 204 -13.70 -10.00 5.81
N VAL A 205 -14.39 -9.34 4.87
CA VAL A 205 -15.47 -9.95 4.09
C VAL A 205 -14.91 -10.88 3.03
N TYR A 206 -15.55 -12.05 2.86
CA TYR A 206 -15.37 -12.85 1.65
C TYR A 206 -16.02 -12.14 0.46
N SER A 207 -15.24 -11.28 -0.19
CA SER A 207 -15.71 -10.39 -1.26
C SER A 207 -15.96 -11.16 -2.55
N GLU A 208 -17.24 -11.35 -2.90
CA GLU A 208 -17.69 -12.14 -4.05
C GLU A 208 -18.98 -11.57 -4.68
N ILE A 209 -19.27 -12.02 -5.91
CA ILE A 209 -20.62 -11.93 -6.48
C ILE A 209 -21.18 -13.35 -6.54
N ARG A 210 -22.24 -13.62 -5.79
CA ARG A 210 -22.92 -14.92 -5.77
C ARG A 210 -24.39 -14.76 -6.08
N ALA A 211 -24.85 -15.47 -7.12
CA ALA A 211 -26.22 -15.38 -7.61
C ALA A 211 -26.68 -13.92 -7.84
N GLY A 212 -25.80 -13.09 -8.40
CA GLY A 212 -26.07 -11.67 -8.68
C GLY A 212 -26.04 -10.75 -7.45
N ARG A 213 -25.82 -11.28 -6.24
CA ARG A 213 -25.67 -10.48 -5.02
C ARG A 213 -24.20 -10.19 -4.76
N ARG A 214 -23.87 -8.90 -4.58
CA ARG A 214 -22.55 -8.42 -4.19
C ARG A 214 -22.37 -8.56 -2.68
N ASN A 215 -21.19 -9.01 -2.27
CA ASN A 215 -20.69 -8.88 -0.90
C ASN A 215 -19.28 -8.26 -0.96
N GLY A 216 -19.04 -7.21 -0.18
CA GLY A 216 -17.74 -6.52 -0.14
C GLY A 216 -17.34 -5.85 -1.45
N ILE A 217 -16.05 -6.01 -1.82
CA ILE A 217 -15.40 -5.39 -2.99
C ILE A 217 -14.96 -6.49 -3.98
N PRO A 218 -15.89 -7.10 -4.75
CA PRO A 218 -15.56 -8.22 -5.63
C PRO A 218 -14.95 -7.76 -6.95
N PHE A 219 -13.67 -7.36 -6.92
CA PHE A 219 -12.93 -6.90 -8.09
C PHE A 219 -12.41 -8.08 -8.93
N PHE A 220 -11.64 -8.98 -8.31
CA PHE A 220 -11.15 -10.20 -8.93
C PHE A 220 -12.25 -11.25 -9.03
N ASN A 221 -12.23 -12.03 -10.11
CA ASN A 221 -13.17 -13.12 -10.35
C ASN A 221 -12.99 -14.31 -9.38
N LYS A 222 -11.80 -14.48 -8.80
CA LYS A 222 -11.51 -15.45 -7.74
C LYS A 222 -11.66 -14.74 -6.40
N PRO A 223 -12.68 -15.04 -5.58
CA PRO A 223 -12.97 -14.28 -4.37
C PRO A 223 -11.82 -14.20 -3.37
N TRP A 224 -11.04 -15.28 -3.21
CA TRP A 224 -9.88 -15.31 -2.32
C TRP A 224 -8.88 -14.17 -2.59
N LYS A 225 -8.76 -13.72 -3.84
CA LYS A 225 -7.89 -12.59 -4.20
C LYS A 225 -8.38 -11.28 -3.60
N ASN A 226 -9.70 -11.08 -3.57
CA ASN A 226 -10.30 -9.88 -2.96
C ASN A 226 -10.10 -9.91 -1.43
N VAL A 227 -10.22 -11.09 -0.80
CA VAL A 227 -9.94 -11.25 0.64
C VAL A 227 -8.50 -10.86 0.97
N VAL A 228 -7.53 -11.24 0.12
CA VAL A 228 -6.13 -10.84 0.31
C VAL A 228 -5.95 -9.32 0.21
N CYS A 229 -6.62 -8.64 -0.73
CA CYS A 229 -6.58 -7.18 -0.82
C CYS A 229 -7.15 -6.50 0.44
N THR A 230 -8.26 -7.01 0.99
CA THR A 230 -8.81 -6.55 2.26
C THR A 230 -7.84 -6.80 3.41
N LEU A 231 -7.34 -8.03 3.57
CA LEU A 231 -6.39 -8.37 4.63
C LEU A 231 -5.15 -7.49 4.60
N TYR A 232 -4.59 -7.24 3.41
CA TYR A 232 -3.41 -6.40 3.28
C TYR A 232 -3.70 -4.95 3.65
N HIS A 233 -4.86 -4.42 3.27
CA HIS A 233 -5.33 -3.10 3.70
C HIS A 233 -5.42 -3.02 5.23
N GLU A 234 -6.20 -3.90 5.86
CA GLU A 234 -6.44 -3.86 7.30
C GLU A 234 -5.15 -4.09 8.11
N LEU A 235 -4.25 -4.95 7.63
CA LEU A 235 -2.97 -5.20 8.32
C LEU A 235 -2.02 -4.02 8.25
N ILE A 236 -1.94 -3.33 7.10
CA ILE A 236 -1.07 -2.17 6.97
C ILE A 236 -1.64 -0.97 7.73
N GLU A 237 -2.96 -0.77 7.72
CA GLU A 237 -3.62 0.27 8.54
C GLU A 237 -3.41 0.00 10.03
N PHE A 238 -3.65 -1.23 10.49
CA PHE A 238 -3.33 -1.65 11.86
C PHE A 238 -1.85 -1.43 12.20
N GLN A 239 -0.92 -1.67 11.27
CA GLN A 239 0.51 -1.45 11.51
C GLN A 239 0.81 0.03 11.80
N THR A 240 0.12 0.93 11.08
CA THR A 240 0.34 2.37 11.12
C THR A 240 -0.56 3.12 12.10
N ASP A 241 -1.67 2.55 12.56
CA ASP A 241 -2.62 3.17 13.48
C ASP A 241 -3.51 2.14 14.23
N PRO A 242 -2.93 1.24 15.07
CA PRO A 242 -3.67 0.16 15.72
C PRO A 242 -4.77 0.63 16.69
N ASP A 243 -4.67 1.86 17.20
CA ASP A 243 -5.57 2.40 18.22
C ASP A 243 -6.60 3.39 17.62
N VAL A 244 -6.84 3.36 16.31
CA VAL A 244 -7.82 4.26 15.64
C VAL A 244 -9.23 4.16 16.25
N SER A 245 -9.63 2.97 16.70
CA SER A 245 -10.91 2.77 17.39
C SER A 245 -10.98 3.50 18.74
N ASP A 246 -9.85 3.62 19.43
CA ASP A 246 -9.73 4.41 20.66
C ASP A 246 -9.82 5.90 20.36
N ALA A 247 -9.20 6.35 19.26
CA ALA A 247 -9.29 7.72 18.79
C ALA A 247 -10.74 8.12 18.49
N ILE A 248 -11.48 7.28 17.78
CA ILE A 248 -12.90 7.49 17.45
C ILE A 248 -13.75 7.51 18.73
N ARG A 249 -13.62 6.47 19.57
CA ARG A 249 -14.43 6.30 20.79
C ARG A 249 -14.19 7.41 21.82
N GLN A 250 -12.95 7.87 21.97
CA GLN A 250 -12.57 8.90 22.94
C GLN A 250 -12.56 10.30 22.34
N ASN A 251 -12.77 10.42 21.03
CA ASN A 251 -12.61 11.65 20.28
C ASN A 251 -11.24 12.32 20.56
N ASP A 252 -10.18 11.52 20.52
CA ASP A 252 -8.83 11.92 20.92
C ASP A 252 -7.78 11.50 19.88
N ARG A 253 -7.29 12.49 19.14
CA ARG A 253 -6.34 12.28 18.04
C ARG A 253 -4.96 11.83 18.50
N ARG A 254 -4.67 11.82 19.81
CA ARG A 254 -3.39 11.31 20.33
C ARG A 254 -3.26 9.79 20.22
N PHE A 255 -4.37 9.08 20.01
CA PHE A 255 -4.35 7.64 19.71
C PHE A 255 -3.97 7.35 18.25
N ILE A 256 -4.09 8.33 17.36
CA ILE A 256 -3.81 8.17 15.93
C ILE A 256 -2.31 8.02 15.70
N GLY A 257 -1.89 6.91 15.11
CA GLY A 257 -0.56 6.72 14.55
C GLY A 257 -0.37 7.61 13.32
N PHE A 258 -0.63 7.10 12.13
CA PHE A 258 -0.59 7.86 10.87
C PHE A 258 -1.95 7.95 10.20
N ASN A 259 -2.36 9.18 9.87
CA ASN A 259 -3.42 9.41 8.89
C ASN A 259 -3.21 10.75 8.18
N SER A 260 -3.94 10.97 7.09
CA SER A 260 -3.89 12.22 6.35
C SER A 260 -4.54 13.37 7.13
N ASN A 261 -4.38 14.60 6.65
CA ASN A 261 -5.12 15.73 7.21
C ASN A 261 -6.62 15.67 6.93
N ARG A 262 -7.08 14.73 6.09
CA ARG A 262 -8.49 14.41 5.83
C ARG A 262 -8.98 13.20 6.63
N GLY A 263 -8.17 12.65 7.54
CA GLY A 263 -8.54 11.53 8.40
C GLY A 263 -8.42 10.15 7.74
N GLN A 264 -7.95 10.08 6.49
CA GLN A 264 -7.77 8.83 5.75
C GLN A 264 -6.53 8.09 6.24
N GLU A 265 -6.68 6.80 6.48
CA GLU A 265 -5.55 5.91 6.76
C GLU A 265 -4.80 5.57 5.46
N ILE A 266 -3.70 4.82 5.61
CA ILE A 266 -2.78 4.50 4.52
C ILE A 266 -3.43 3.68 3.39
N GLY A 267 -4.46 2.87 3.67
CA GLY A 267 -5.17 2.07 2.70
C GLY A 267 -6.37 2.79 2.06
N ASP A 268 -6.94 3.77 2.75
CA ASP A 268 -8.13 4.53 2.33
C ASP A 268 -7.95 5.34 1.04
N GLN A 269 -6.95 6.23 1.04
CA GLN A 269 -6.80 7.21 -0.04
C GLN A 269 -6.65 6.55 -1.41
N PRO A 270 -5.80 5.52 -1.60
CA PRO A 270 -5.66 4.82 -2.86
C PRO A 270 -7.00 4.39 -3.46
N ILE A 271 -7.89 3.81 -2.65
CA ILE A 271 -9.20 3.36 -3.12
C ILE A 271 -10.10 4.56 -3.45
N SER A 272 -10.20 5.53 -2.54
CA SER A 272 -11.11 6.67 -2.73
C SER A 272 -10.74 7.58 -3.91
N ALA A 273 -9.45 7.68 -4.24
CA ALA A 273 -8.92 8.60 -5.24
C ALA A 273 -8.75 7.97 -6.64
N ASN A 274 -8.98 6.66 -6.79
CA ASN A 274 -8.70 5.92 -8.01
C ASN A 274 -9.79 4.91 -8.36
N THR A 275 -9.84 4.53 -9.63
CA THR A 275 -10.58 3.32 -10.03
C THR A 275 -9.87 2.07 -9.50
N LEU A 276 -10.64 1.06 -9.11
CA LEU A 276 -10.10 -0.15 -8.48
C LEU A 276 -9.02 -0.83 -9.33
N ASP A 277 -9.13 -0.82 -10.66
CA ASP A 277 -8.14 -1.43 -11.55
C ASP A 277 -6.74 -0.79 -11.49
N LYS A 278 -6.62 0.41 -10.93
CA LYS A 278 -5.33 1.09 -10.72
C LYS A 278 -4.66 0.71 -9.40
N VAL A 279 -5.45 0.28 -8.42
CA VAL A 279 -4.98 0.03 -7.06
C VAL A 279 -5.06 -1.44 -6.65
N PHE A 280 -5.96 -2.22 -7.26
CA PHE A 280 -6.04 -3.66 -7.09
C PHE A 280 -5.33 -4.31 -8.28
N LYS A 281 -4.14 -4.85 -8.01
CA LYS A 281 -3.26 -5.43 -9.02
C LYS A 281 -2.87 -6.86 -8.63
N GLU A 282 -2.37 -7.61 -9.60
CA GLU A 282 -1.52 -8.76 -9.31
C GLU A 282 -0.08 -8.37 -9.60
N VAL A 283 0.78 -8.49 -8.59
CA VAL A 283 2.20 -8.15 -8.69
C VAL A 283 3.06 -9.37 -8.43
N LEU A 284 4.26 -9.39 -9.02
CA LEU A 284 5.21 -10.46 -8.77
C LEU A 284 5.88 -10.25 -7.41
N THR A 285 5.68 -11.20 -6.50
CA THR A 285 6.25 -11.16 -5.13
C THR A 285 7.27 -12.27 -4.90
N ASP A 286 8.25 -12.03 -4.03
CA ASP A 286 9.22 -13.03 -3.56
C ASP A 286 8.69 -13.91 -2.40
N PRO A 287 9.26 -15.10 -2.12
CA PRO A 287 10.33 -15.79 -2.87
C PRO A 287 9.81 -16.42 -4.16
N GLY A 288 10.54 -16.14 -5.25
CA GLY A 288 10.23 -16.60 -6.60
C GLY A 288 9.04 -15.82 -7.17
N PRO A 289 9.17 -15.22 -8.38
CA PRO A 289 8.14 -14.32 -8.91
C PRO A 289 6.81 -15.06 -9.05
N ARG A 290 5.89 -14.77 -8.13
CA ARG A 290 4.51 -15.28 -8.14
C ARG A 290 3.56 -14.11 -8.21
N ALA A 291 2.61 -14.17 -9.15
CA ALA A 291 1.52 -13.21 -9.22
C ALA A 291 0.66 -13.32 -7.96
N THR A 292 0.64 -12.25 -7.18
CA THR A 292 -0.03 -12.15 -5.89
C THR A 292 -0.96 -10.94 -5.92
N PRO A 293 -2.26 -11.09 -5.59
CA PRO A 293 -3.20 -9.98 -5.55
C PRO A 293 -2.83 -9.02 -4.42
N VAL A 294 -2.88 -7.73 -4.68
CA VAL A 294 -2.50 -6.69 -3.71
C VAL A 294 -3.37 -5.45 -3.91
N GLN A 295 -3.66 -4.76 -2.80
CA GLN A 295 -4.06 -3.36 -2.86
C GLN A 295 -2.81 -2.48 -2.67
N PHE A 296 -2.59 -1.53 -3.57
CA PHE A 296 -1.56 -0.51 -3.38
C PHE A 296 -1.91 0.43 -2.22
N MET A 297 -0.90 0.68 -1.39
CA MET A 297 -0.99 1.53 -0.21
C MET A 297 -0.53 2.95 -0.54
N PHE A 298 -0.95 3.93 0.24
CA PHE A 298 -0.48 5.30 0.06
C PHE A 298 1.01 5.39 0.40
N SER A 299 1.74 6.19 -0.37
CA SER A 299 3.10 6.58 -0.06
C SER A 299 3.25 8.10 -0.10
N ASN A 300 3.83 8.67 0.95
CA ASN A 300 4.26 10.07 0.99
C ASN A 300 5.46 10.34 0.05
N ARG A 301 6.24 9.32 -0.34
CA ARG A 301 7.31 9.47 -1.35
C ARG A 301 6.75 9.84 -2.72
N VAL A 302 5.56 9.34 -3.03
CA VAL A 302 4.91 9.55 -4.33
C VAL A 302 3.61 10.36 -4.26
N HIS A 303 3.20 10.71 -3.04
CA HIS A 303 1.96 11.41 -2.71
C HIS A 303 0.71 10.72 -3.30
N GLY A 304 0.69 9.39 -3.31
CA GLY A 304 -0.36 8.59 -3.94
C GLY A 304 -0.18 7.09 -3.73
N ALA A 305 -0.97 6.28 -4.45
CA ALA A 305 -0.86 4.82 -4.37
C ALA A 305 0.45 4.32 -4.99
N GLU A 306 1.24 3.57 -4.21
CA GLU A 306 2.50 2.98 -4.65
C GLU A 306 2.41 1.44 -4.68
N GLY A 307 2.88 0.86 -5.78
CA GLY A 307 3.10 -0.57 -5.94
C GLY A 307 4.59 -0.90 -6.00
N PRO A 308 4.96 -2.19 -6.09
CA PRO A 308 6.35 -2.55 -6.36
C PRO A 308 6.80 -1.94 -7.68
N ASP A 309 8.08 -1.61 -7.78
CA ASP A 309 8.68 -1.07 -8.99
C ASP A 309 8.57 -2.12 -10.12
N GLU A 310 7.66 -1.88 -11.07
CA GLU A 310 7.43 -2.77 -12.22
C GLU A 310 8.71 -2.94 -13.07
N LYS A 311 9.59 -1.92 -13.05
CA LYS A 311 10.90 -1.90 -13.69
C LYS A 311 11.94 -1.37 -12.68
N PRO A 312 12.61 -2.27 -11.91
CA PRO A 312 13.61 -1.84 -10.94
C PRO A 312 14.79 -1.17 -11.65
N PRO A 313 15.51 -0.24 -11.00
CA PRO A 313 16.63 0.46 -11.64
C PRO A 313 17.71 -0.52 -12.10
N GLN A 314 18.17 -0.37 -13.34
CA GLN A 314 19.31 -1.15 -13.86
C GLN A 314 20.64 -0.47 -13.54
N GLU A 315 21.65 -1.23 -13.11
CA GLU A 315 22.98 -0.68 -12.86
C GLU A 315 23.74 -0.41 -14.18
N LEU A 316 24.31 0.79 -14.31
CA LEU A 316 25.23 1.18 -15.37
C LEU A 316 26.67 1.09 -14.85
N GLU A 317 27.50 0.37 -15.58
CA GLU A 317 28.93 0.33 -15.35
C GLU A 317 29.59 1.59 -15.96
N ILE A 318 30.37 2.32 -15.15
CA ILE A 318 31.17 3.46 -15.63
C ILE A 318 32.21 2.95 -16.64
N ASN A 319 32.23 3.55 -17.83
CA ASN A 319 33.01 3.11 -18.99
C ASN A 319 32.62 1.72 -19.52
N GLY A 320 31.47 1.20 -19.10
CA GLY A 320 30.90 -0.04 -19.61
C GLY A 320 30.23 0.13 -20.97
N PRO A 321 29.68 -0.96 -21.52
CA PRO A 321 28.91 -0.91 -22.76
C PRO A 321 27.62 -0.10 -22.61
N THR A 322 27.11 0.43 -23.71
CA THR A 322 25.78 1.04 -23.76
C THR A 322 24.72 0.00 -23.41
N VAL A 323 23.89 0.32 -22.43
CA VAL A 323 22.74 -0.48 -22.04
C VAL A 323 21.55 -0.09 -22.90
N GLN A 324 20.88 -1.07 -23.51
CA GLN A 324 19.69 -0.85 -24.33
C GLN A 324 18.44 -0.82 -23.44
N GLY A 325 17.54 0.11 -23.74
CA GLY A 325 16.24 0.29 -23.09
C GLY A 325 15.13 0.55 -24.09
N GLU A 326 13.89 0.50 -23.62
CA GLU A 326 12.70 0.82 -24.40
C GLU A 326 11.71 1.52 -23.47
N ILE A 327 11.34 2.74 -23.84
CA ILE A 327 10.19 3.45 -23.26
C ILE A 327 8.97 2.80 -23.93
N GLY A 328 8.33 1.85 -23.26
CA GLY A 328 7.24 1.02 -23.77
C GLY A 328 5.84 1.59 -23.55
N ALA A 329 5.66 2.51 -22.61
CA ALA A 329 4.40 3.19 -22.32
C ALA A 329 4.53 4.72 -22.31
N ALA A 330 3.40 5.40 -22.54
CA ALA A 330 3.32 6.85 -22.40
C ALA A 330 3.70 7.25 -20.96
N ASP A 331 4.53 8.29 -20.86
CA ASP A 331 5.10 8.83 -19.61
C ASP A 331 5.95 7.83 -18.79
N GLU A 332 6.35 6.70 -19.39
CA GLU A 332 7.30 5.78 -18.77
C GLU A 332 8.67 6.44 -18.57
N ARG A 333 9.27 6.16 -17.42
CA ARG A 333 10.61 6.60 -17.03
C ARG A 333 11.43 5.37 -16.67
N ASP A 334 12.41 5.08 -17.50
CA ASP A 334 13.39 4.04 -17.23
C ASP A 334 14.44 4.56 -16.27
N ARG A 335 14.67 3.80 -15.20
CA ARG A 335 15.60 4.18 -14.14
C ARG A 335 16.87 3.37 -14.21
N TYR A 336 17.98 4.03 -13.95
CA TYR A 336 19.29 3.43 -13.86
C TYR A 336 20.04 3.96 -12.66
N THR A 337 21.04 3.22 -12.19
CA THR A 337 21.94 3.68 -11.12
C THR A 337 23.39 3.46 -11.50
N PHE A 338 24.29 4.28 -10.98
CA PHE A 338 25.72 4.04 -11.04
C PHE A 338 26.41 4.62 -9.81
N ARG A 339 27.58 4.07 -9.45
CA ARG A 339 28.34 4.51 -8.28
C ARG A 339 29.63 5.19 -8.71
N VAL A 340 29.75 6.47 -8.38
CA VAL A 340 30.99 7.24 -8.51
C VAL A 340 31.90 6.91 -7.33
N THR A 341 33.07 6.34 -7.61
CA THR A 341 34.11 6.02 -6.60
C THR A 341 35.24 7.05 -6.57
N THR A 342 35.37 7.87 -7.61
CA THR A 342 36.37 8.92 -7.74
C THR A 342 35.71 10.19 -8.24
N ALA A 343 35.83 11.28 -7.49
CA ALA A 343 35.28 12.56 -7.90
C ALA A 343 35.93 13.03 -9.21
N GLY A 344 35.15 13.68 -10.08
CA GLY A 344 35.64 14.19 -11.37
C GLY A 344 34.52 14.36 -12.39
N THR A 345 34.89 14.54 -13.66
CA THR A 345 33.93 14.80 -14.73
C THR A 345 33.40 13.49 -15.31
N TYR A 346 32.08 13.39 -15.41
CA TYR A 346 31.37 12.25 -15.99
C TYR A 346 30.48 12.71 -17.15
N VAL A 347 30.39 11.86 -18.16
CA VAL A 347 29.52 12.01 -19.31
C VAL A 347 28.43 10.95 -19.23
N ILE A 348 27.17 11.37 -19.28
CA ILE A 348 26.02 10.49 -19.32
C ILE A 348 25.26 10.83 -20.60
N GLU A 349 25.07 9.86 -21.47
CA GLU A 349 24.48 10.10 -22.78
C GLU A 349 23.50 9.01 -23.19
N THR A 350 22.54 9.41 -24.01
CA THR A 350 21.63 8.51 -24.69
C THR A 350 22.05 8.31 -26.15
N SER A 351 21.55 7.24 -26.77
CA SER A 351 21.85 6.82 -28.14
C SER A 351 20.62 6.23 -28.81
N GLY A 352 20.60 6.18 -30.14
CA GLY A 352 19.46 5.69 -30.92
C GLY A 352 18.79 6.80 -31.73
N THR A 353 17.48 6.66 -31.96
CA THR A 353 16.68 7.62 -32.76
C THR A 353 15.50 8.19 -32.00
N THR A 354 15.24 7.71 -30.78
CA THR A 354 14.15 8.19 -29.94
C THR A 354 14.55 9.52 -29.31
N ASP A 355 13.61 10.46 -29.29
CA ASP A 355 13.78 11.78 -28.69
C ASP A 355 13.70 11.66 -27.17
N THR A 356 14.84 11.75 -26.49
CA THR A 356 14.97 11.41 -25.06
C THR A 356 15.03 12.66 -24.20
N PHE A 357 14.66 12.50 -22.93
CA PHE A 357 14.93 13.46 -21.87
C PHE A 357 15.60 12.71 -20.71
N LEU A 358 16.84 13.09 -20.39
CA LEU A 358 17.66 12.44 -19.38
C LEU A 358 17.81 13.32 -18.14
N SER A 359 17.43 12.81 -16.96
CA SER A 359 17.66 13.47 -15.66
C SER A 359 18.65 12.70 -14.80
N LEU A 360 19.52 13.43 -14.10
CA LEU A 360 20.48 12.90 -13.12
C LEU A 360 20.11 13.36 -11.71
N PHE A 361 20.11 12.42 -10.76
CA PHE A 361 19.82 12.64 -9.35
C PHE A 361 20.94 12.13 -8.44
N GLY A 362 21.12 12.75 -7.28
CA GLY A 362 22.05 12.29 -6.24
C GLY A 362 23.01 13.37 -5.72
N PRO A 363 24.10 12.96 -5.05
CA PRO A 363 24.37 11.58 -4.61
C PRO A 363 23.44 11.13 -3.47
N GLY A 364 23.12 9.83 -3.41
CA GLY A 364 22.35 9.21 -2.31
C GLY A 364 20.87 9.60 -2.24
N SER A 365 20.35 10.25 -3.29
CA SER A 365 18.97 10.69 -3.40
C SER A 365 18.48 10.46 -4.83
N GLU A 366 17.32 9.83 -4.97
CA GLU A 366 16.67 9.60 -6.28
C GLU A 366 15.81 10.79 -6.73
N THR A 367 15.63 11.80 -5.88
CA THR A 367 14.75 12.95 -6.13
C THR A 367 15.48 14.29 -6.14
N THR A 368 16.71 14.35 -5.58
CA THR A 368 17.55 15.55 -5.64
C THR A 368 18.20 15.67 -7.02
N ARG A 369 17.55 16.43 -7.91
CA ARG A 369 18.02 16.61 -9.30
C ARG A 369 19.32 17.41 -9.35
N VAL A 370 20.35 16.81 -9.94
CA VAL A 370 21.65 17.41 -10.22
C VAL A 370 21.62 18.15 -11.55
N ALA A 371 21.05 17.52 -12.58
CA ALA A 371 20.93 18.08 -13.93
C ALA A 371 19.89 17.32 -14.74
N ALA A 372 19.45 17.89 -15.86
CA ALA A 372 18.87 17.12 -16.96
C ALA A 372 19.20 17.79 -18.30
N ASP A 373 18.96 17.04 -19.36
CA ASP A 373 19.14 17.45 -20.73
C ASP A 373 18.17 16.68 -21.63
N ASP A 374 17.75 17.29 -22.73
CA ASP A 374 16.93 16.68 -23.78
C ASP A 374 17.67 16.49 -25.10
N ASP A 375 18.39 17.50 -25.58
CA ASP A 375 18.88 17.53 -26.97
C ASP A 375 20.36 17.92 -27.17
N SER A 376 21.19 17.91 -26.12
CA SER A 376 22.61 18.27 -26.25
C SER A 376 23.48 17.18 -26.91
N GLY A 377 22.93 15.99 -27.16
CA GLY A 377 23.57 14.86 -27.85
C GLY A 377 23.33 14.85 -29.37
N PRO A 378 23.74 13.79 -30.09
CA PRO A 378 23.51 13.70 -31.52
C PRO A 378 22.02 13.61 -31.89
N GLY A 379 21.51 14.56 -32.68
CA GLY A 379 20.09 14.59 -33.05
C GLY A 379 19.24 15.13 -31.90
N ASN A 380 18.21 14.38 -31.48
CA ASN A 380 17.34 14.72 -30.35
C ASN A 380 17.65 13.84 -29.12
N LEU A 381 18.93 13.49 -28.95
CA LEU A 381 19.38 12.65 -27.86
C LEU A 381 19.97 13.52 -26.75
N SER A 382 19.86 13.05 -25.52
CA SER A 382 20.33 13.78 -24.35
C SER A 382 21.80 13.48 -24.03
N LEU A 383 22.55 14.51 -23.63
CA LEU A 383 23.95 14.45 -23.21
C LEU A 383 24.20 15.36 -21.99
N LEU A 384 24.63 14.77 -20.88
CA LEU A 384 25.08 15.48 -19.69
C LEU A 384 26.58 15.33 -19.49
N VAL A 385 27.26 16.45 -19.24
CA VAL A 385 28.65 16.49 -18.75
C VAL A 385 28.66 17.19 -17.38
N LYS A 386 29.01 16.45 -16.33
CA LYS A 386 28.93 16.96 -14.94
C LYS A 386 30.10 16.51 -14.08
N ASP A 387 30.57 17.41 -13.23
CA ASP A 387 31.49 17.08 -12.15
C ASP A 387 30.71 16.45 -11.00
N LEU A 388 31.03 15.20 -10.70
CA LEU A 388 30.37 14.40 -9.67
C LEU A 388 31.34 14.10 -8.53
N ILE A 389 30.82 14.04 -7.32
CA ILE A 389 31.56 13.60 -6.13
C ILE A 389 31.32 12.12 -5.89
N VAL A 390 32.07 11.51 -4.97
CA VAL A 390 31.88 10.11 -4.58
C VAL A 390 30.46 9.90 -4.05
N GLY A 391 29.75 8.91 -4.59
CA GLY A 391 28.37 8.65 -4.22
C GLY A 391 27.63 7.76 -5.21
N GLN A 392 26.41 7.35 -4.84
CA GLN A 392 25.49 6.66 -5.73
C GLN A 392 24.57 7.67 -6.41
N TYR A 393 24.44 7.56 -7.73
CA TYR A 393 23.60 8.44 -8.55
C TYR A 393 22.52 7.63 -9.26
N SER A 394 21.40 8.27 -9.53
CA SER A 394 20.29 7.71 -10.30
C SER A 394 20.08 8.50 -11.59
N VAL A 395 19.87 7.80 -12.70
CA VAL A 395 19.55 8.37 -14.00
C VAL A 395 18.13 7.98 -14.36
N GLN A 396 17.35 8.93 -14.87
CA GLN A 396 16.04 8.67 -15.45
C GLN A 396 16.07 9.02 -16.92
N VAL A 397 15.59 8.12 -17.77
CA VAL A 397 15.39 8.36 -19.20
C VAL A 397 13.91 8.21 -19.50
N ARG A 398 13.33 9.21 -20.16
CA ARG A 398 11.96 9.17 -20.70
C ARG A 398 11.96 9.69 -22.13
N HIS A 399 10.85 9.53 -22.83
CA HIS A 399 10.65 10.23 -24.09
C HIS A 399 10.44 11.74 -23.77
N PHE A 400 10.97 12.63 -24.61
CA PHE A 400 10.79 14.09 -24.47
C PHE A 400 9.29 14.46 -24.42
N SER A 401 8.53 13.99 -25.41
CA SER A 401 7.05 13.98 -25.37
C SER A 401 6.51 12.90 -24.41
N PRO A 402 5.58 13.24 -23.50
CA PRO A 402 4.99 12.29 -22.55
C PRO A 402 4.04 11.27 -23.21
N ALA A 403 3.64 11.47 -24.47
CA ALA A 403 2.70 10.60 -25.17
C ALA A 403 3.39 9.55 -26.08
N ARG A 404 4.72 9.61 -26.20
CA ARG A 404 5.47 8.79 -27.17
C ARG A 404 6.38 7.80 -26.48
N THR A 405 6.72 6.76 -27.24
CA THR A 405 7.47 5.59 -26.83
C THR A 405 8.59 5.35 -27.84
N GLY A 406 9.57 4.53 -27.48
CA GLY A 406 10.62 4.14 -28.40
C GLY A 406 11.86 3.53 -27.75
N PRO A 407 12.68 2.80 -28.54
CA PRO A 407 13.93 2.22 -28.07
C PRO A 407 15.03 3.27 -27.97
N TYR A 408 15.96 3.09 -27.04
CA TYR A 408 17.14 3.93 -26.89
C TYR A 408 18.28 3.12 -26.24
N GLY A 409 19.48 3.69 -26.21
CA GLY A 409 20.57 3.19 -25.37
C GLY A 409 21.05 4.27 -24.41
N VAL A 410 21.58 3.91 -23.25
CA VAL A 410 22.17 4.83 -22.27
C VAL A 410 23.55 4.34 -21.83
N SER A 411 24.48 5.26 -21.58
CA SER A 411 25.81 4.94 -21.05
C SER A 411 26.34 6.04 -20.13
N VAL A 412 27.28 5.67 -19.26
CA VAL A 412 28.02 6.60 -18.40
C VAL A 412 29.51 6.37 -18.55
N ARG A 413 30.28 7.45 -18.72
CA ARG A 413 31.73 7.43 -18.92
C ARG A 413 32.41 8.42 -17.99
N SER A 414 33.60 8.08 -17.51
CA SER A 414 34.46 9.04 -16.84
C SER A 414 35.29 9.79 -17.89
N ASN A 415 35.30 11.11 -17.81
CA ASN A 415 36.14 11.99 -18.63
C ASN A 415 37.30 12.58 -17.83
N ASN A 416 37.73 11.86 -16.78
CA ASN A 416 38.92 12.21 -16.04
C ASN A 416 40.14 11.87 -16.92
N ASN A 417 40.84 12.88 -17.42
CA ASN A 417 42.15 12.67 -18.02
C ASN A 417 43.06 12.02 -16.96
N PRO A 418 43.74 10.90 -17.26
CA PRO A 418 44.75 10.33 -16.36
C PRO A 418 45.91 11.29 -16.11
#